data_AF-A0A350KQ53-F1
#
_entry.id   AF-A0A350KQ53-F1
#
_cell.length_a   1.000
_cell.length_b   1.000
_cell.length_c   1.000
_cell.angle_alpha   90.00
_cell.angle_beta   90.00
_cell.angle_gamma   90.00
#
_symmetry.space_group_name_H-M   'P 1'
#
loop_
_entity.id
_entity.type
_entity.pdbx_description
1 polymer ?
#
loop_
_entity_poly.entity_id
_entity_poly.type
_entity_poly.pdbx_seq_one_letter_code
_entity_poly.pdbx_strand_id
1 'polypeptide(L)'
;SGFSVPTESHNLVVSEIWQPIGPVVVLTSFNFPLRVWVLNALLALVCGNSVIWRPSRKALLTAFAVNTLLRRAKARSGANCPEYLSQLVICDPDDSALMAESRDIPLLCATGAPNMARSLQSKVGQRLGRSILSVGGNNAAIVTPTADIKLTVDELVVSAVADAGQRSTSLQRLFVHSSVYDQVVERLKSAFSNVKVDSPFERHAKVGPLIDKAAFDNMRLALEQAKIDGGQVFGGQRIDVGLRENAYYVEPALVEMPEQTDTVKNELLAPVLYVMRYDDLKQAVAGVNAFAQTLLACIFSNNLKEIGYFTSIDGVQTEAAIVNAGTVGYDMAAMFTTGKDNRSFTSDAWRPFMQSKTCLTNYNF
;
A
#
# COMPACT_ATOMS: atom_id res chain seq x y z
N SER A 1 29.02 11.53 0.51
CA SER A 1 29.30 12.93 0.85
C SER A 1 28.23 13.80 0.24
N GLY A 2 27.66 14.73 1.01
CA GLY A 2 26.56 15.59 0.60
C GLY A 2 27.00 16.86 -0.13
N PHE A 3 26.03 17.71 -0.43
CA PHE A 3 26.19 18.96 -1.16
C PHE A 3 27.01 19.99 -0.36
N SER A 4 27.86 20.78 -1.04
CA SER A 4 28.56 21.93 -0.44
C SER A 4 27.72 23.18 -0.69
N VAL A 5 27.32 23.87 0.37
CA VAL A 5 26.55 25.13 0.26
C VAL A 5 27.53 26.30 0.12
N PRO A 6 27.29 27.27 -0.79
CA PRO A 6 28.12 28.46 -0.87
C PRO A 6 28.11 29.23 0.45
N THR A 7 29.24 29.82 0.82
CA THR A 7 29.38 30.58 2.06
C THR A 7 29.86 31.99 1.73
N GLU A 8 29.44 32.97 2.54
CA GLU A 8 29.91 34.36 2.43
C GLU A 8 31.34 34.55 2.97
N SER A 9 31.87 33.55 3.69
CA SER A 9 33.19 33.57 4.31
C SER A 9 34.22 32.85 3.43
N HIS A 10 35.27 33.57 3.02
CA HIS A 10 36.25 33.09 2.03
C HIS A 10 37.02 31.82 2.44
N ASN A 11 37.05 31.47 3.73
CA ASN A 11 37.80 30.33 4.29
C ASN A 11 36.94 29.33 5.08
N LEU A 12 35.64 29.30 4.78
CA LEU A 12 34.67 28.42 5.44
C LEU A 12 34.09 27.44 4.40
N VAL A 13 34.22 26.15 4.66
CA VAL A 13 33.46 25.10 3.94
C VAL A 13 32.28 24.66 4.78
N VAL A 14 31.09 24.64 4.16
CA VAL A 14 29.89 24.00 4.71
C VAL A 14 29.63 22.72 3.92
N SER A 15 29.71 21.57 4.58
CA SER A 15 29.38 20.27 3.99
C SER A 15 28.28 19.57 4.78
N GLU A 16 27.46 18.77 4.09
CA GLU A 16 26.55 17.84 4.74
C GLU A 16 27.13 16.42 4.70
N ILE A 17 27.18 15.76 5.85
CA ILE A 17 27.54 14.34 5.96
C ILE A 17 26.33 13.54 6.41
N TRP A 18 26.21 12.31 5.91
CA TRP A 18 25.14 11.38 6.24
C TRP A 18 25.71 10.16 6.95
N GLN A 19 25.11 9.80 8.08
CA GLN A 19 25.56 8.69 8.94
C GLN A 19 24.40 7.69 9.15
N PRO A 20 24.68 6.39 9.35
CA PRO A 20 23.65 5.42 9.70
C PRO A 20 22.87 5.89 10.93
N ILE A 21 21.55 5.72 10.91
CA ILE A 21 20.71 6.17 12.02
C ILE A 21 20.77 5.20 13.21
N GLY A 22 21.08 3.92 12.97
CA GLY A 22 21.10 2.85 13.96
C GLY A 22 20.15 1.71 13.60
N PRO A 23 19.76 0.83 14.56
CA PRO A 23 18.88 -0.30 14.27
C PRO A 23 17.52 0.13 13.70
N VAL A 24 17.06 -0.57 12.65
CA VAL A 24 15.78 -0.32 11.99
C VAL A 24 14.84 -1.48 12.24
N VAL A 25 13.67 -1.20 12.82
CA VAL A 25 12.60 -2.21 12.92
C VAL A 25 11.76 -2.20 11.65
N VAL A 26 11.44 -3.38 11.12
CA VAL A 26 10.52 -3.54 9.99
C VAL A 26 9.39 -4.46 10.40
N LEU A 27 8.15 -3.96 10.42
CA LEU A 27 6.93 -4.73 10.67
C LEU A 27 6.21 -4.97 9.33
N THR A 28 6.07 -6.23 8.91
CA THR A 28 5.41 -6.57 7.64
C THR A 28 4.05 -7.23 7.80
N SER A 29 3.16 -6.97 6.84
CA SER A 29 1.84 -7.60 6.69
C SER A 29 1.92 -8.93 5.92
N PHE A 30 0.79 -9.65 5.85
CA PHE A 30 0.73 -10.98 5.22
C PHE A 30 0.68 -10.93 3.68
N ASN A 31 0.17 -9.84 3.11
CA ASN A 31 -0.14 -9.73 1.69
C ASN A 31 1.10 -9.49 0.82
N PHE A 32 2.09 -8.76 1.32
CA PHE A 32 3.39 -8.58 0.67
C PHE A 32 4.54 -8.94 1.63
N PRO A 33 4.63 -10.21 2.07
CA PRO A 33 5.47 -10.60 3.21
C PRO A 33 6.95 -10.48 2.90
N LEU A 34 7.35 -10.61 1.63
CA LEU A 34 8.72 -10.41 1.15
C LEU A 34 8.96 -8.98 0.69
N ARG A 35 8.09 -8.44 -0.18
CA ARG A 35 8.36 -7.20 -0.93
C ARG A 35 8.54 -6.00 0.00
N VAL A 36 7.69 -5.85 1.01
CA VAL A 36 7.80 -4.76 2.00
C VAL A 36 9.09 -4.86 2.79
N TRP A 37 9.49 -6.07 3.18
CA TRP A 37 10.75 -6.27 3.88
C TRP A 37 11.93 -5.90 2.99
N VAL A 38 11.97 -6.36 1.74
CA VAL A 38 13.07 -6.07 0.80
C VAL A 38 13.26 -4.56 0.62
N LEU A 39 12.16 -3.82 0.39
CA LEU A 39 12.22 -2.38 0.14
C LEU A 39 12.77 -1.59 1.33
N ASN A 40 12.50 -2.02 2.58
CA ASN A 40 13.00 -1.32 3.77
C ASN A 40 14.37 -1.86 4.21
N ALA A 41 14.51 -3.18 4.30
CA ALA A 41 15.69 -3.83 4.86
C ALA A 41 16.91 -3.63 3.97
N LEU A 42 16.79 -3.72 2.64
CA LEU A 42 17.95 -3.51 1.77
C LEU A 42 18.43 -2.05 1.82
N LEU A 43 17.52 -1.08 1.86
CA LEU A 43 17.88 0.33 2.05
C LEU A 43 18.55 0.54 3.42
N ALA A 44 17.97 0.01 4.49
CA ALA A 44 18.54 0.08 5.83
C ALA A 44 19.99 -0.47 5.86
N LEU A 45 20.19 -1.67 5.31
CA LEU A 45 21.49 -2.34 5.26
C LEU A 45 22.52 -1.56 4.45
N VAL A 46 22.15 -1.05 3.26
CA VAL A 46 23.05 -0.24 2.42
C VAL A 46 23.39 1.10 3.09
N CYS A 47 22.45 1.68 3.84
CA CYS A 47 22.68 2.86 4.68
C CYS A 47 23.52 2.58 5.94
N GLY A 48 23.98 1.34 6.15
CA GLY A 48 24.84 0.94 7.27
C GLY A 48 24.09 0.60 8.57
N ASN A 49 22.77 0.38 8.50
CA ASN A 49 21.95 0.03 9.66
C ASN A 49 21.79 -1.49 9.81
N SER A 50 21.55 -1.96 11.03
CA SER A 50 21.05 -3.32 11.27
C SER A 50 19.52 -3.38 11.18
N VAL A 51 18.97 -4.56 10.93
CA VAL A 51 17.52 -4.76 10.74
C VAL A 51 16.95 -5.71 11.78
N ILE A 52 15.86 -5.30 12.42
CA ILE A 52 15.04 -6.15 13.28
C ILE A 52 13.70 -6.36 12.58
N TRP A 53 13.45 -7.57 12.09
CA TRP A 53 12.24 -7.87 11.33
C TRP A 53 11.22 -8.62 12.18
N ARG A 54 10.04 -8.03 12.33
CA ARG A 54 8.85 -8.72 12.85
C ARG A 54 7.88 -8.99 11.69
N PRO A 55 7.86 -10.22 11.14
CA PRO A 55 6.94 -10.59 10.08
C PRO A 55 5.50 -10.81 10.60
N SER A 56 4.54 -10.79 9.69
CA SER A 56 3.20 -11.32 9.98
C SER A 56 3.27 -12.81 10.34
N ARG A 57 2.56 -13.20 11.40
CA ARG A 57 2.44 -14.62 11.80
C ARG A 57 1.78 -15.50 10.74
N LYS A 58 1.04 -14.91 9.81
CA LYS A 58 0.40 -15.59 8.68
C LYS A 58 1.38 -15.93 7.53
N ALA A 59 2.62 -15.42 7.58
CA ALA A 59 3.61 -15.58 6.51
C ALA A 59 5.03 -15.90 7.02
N LEU A 60 5.15 -16.60 8.16
CA LEU A 60 6.43 -16.86 8.83
C LEU A 60 7.44 -17.64 7.99
N LEU A 61 6.99 -18.60 7.17
CA LEU A 61 7.88 -19.42 6.35
C LEU A 61 8.64 -18.57 5.32
N THR A 62 7.99 -17.56 4.74
CA THR A 62 8.64 -16.58 3.86
C THR A 62 9.75 -15.86 4.61
N ALA A 63 9.52 -15.47 5.86
CA ALA A 63 10.51 -14.77 6.66
C ALA A 63 11.73 -15.64 7.01
N PHE A 64 11.50 -16.91 7.38
CA PHE A 64 12.56 -17.86 7.63
C PHE A 64 13.40 -18.14 6.38
N ALA A 65 12.76 -18.31 5.22
CA ALA A 65 13.46 -18.51 3.95
C ALA A 65 14.37 -17.33 3.60
N VAL A 66 13.85 -16.11 3.70
CA VAL A 66 14.60 -14.88 3.41
C VAL A 66 15.77 -14.69 4.37
N ASN A 67 15.56 -14.86 5.67
CA ASN A 67 16.63 -14.75 6.66
C ASN A 67 17.73 -15.80 6.42
N THR A 68 17.34 -17.01 6.01
CA THR A 68 18.29 -18.07 5.62
C THR A 68 19.12 -17.67 4.40
N LEU A 69 18.49 -17.08 3.38
CA LEU A 69 19.20 -16.59 2.19
C LEU A 69 20.18 -15.46 2.55
N LEU A 70 19.79 -14.53 3.41
CA LEU A 70 20.68 -13.45 3.86
C LEU A 70 21.89 -13.99 4.63
N ARG A 71 21.68 -14.97 5.52
CA ARG A 71 22.78 -15.66 6.22
C ARG A 71 23.73 -16.37 5.26
N ARG A 72 23.21 -17.02 4.22
CA ARG A 72 24.03 -17.65 3.16
C ARG A 72 24.80 -16.61 2.35
N ALA A 73 24.18 -15.49 2.00
CA ALA A 73 24.84 -14.39 1.29
C ALA A 73 25.99 -13.80 2.12
N LYS A 74 25.76 -13.58 3.43
CA LYS A 74 26.79 -13.17 4.39
C LYS A 74 27.95 -14.16 4.45
N ALA A 75 27.68 -15.46 4.54
CA ALA A 75 28.73 -16.47 4.60
C ALA A 75 29.57 -16.50 3.30
N ARG A 76 28.93 -16.26 2.15
CA ARG A 76 29.60 -16.24 0.83
C ARG A 76 30.38 -14.97 0.54
N SER A 77 30.03 -13.83 1.14
CA SER A 77 30.72 -12.56 0.84
C SER A 77 32.17 -12.55 1.32
N GLY A 78 32.53 -13.40 2.30
CA GLY A 78 33.85 -13.41 2.91
C GLY A 78 34.18 -12.13 3.70
N ALA A 79 33.25 -11.17 3.74
CA ALA A 79 33.40 -9.93 4.48
C ALA A 79 33.14 -10.17 5.97
N ASN A 80 33.83 -9.40 6.83
CA ASN A 80 33.58 -9.40 8.27
C ASN A 80 32.25 -8.67 8.58
N CYS A 81 31.14 -9.29 8.22
CA CYS A 81 29.80 -8.75 8.47
C CYS A 81 29.38 -9.00 9.93
N PRO A 82 28.79 -8.00 10.62
CA PRO A 82 28.31 -8.15 11.99
C PRO A 82 27.38 -9.37 12.16
N GLU A 83 27.47 -10.06 13.30
CA GLU A 83 26.65 -11.25 13.60
C GLU A 83 25.16 -10.97 13.42
N TYR A 84 24.68 -9.89 14.05
CA TYR A 84 23.27 -9.51 14.14
C TYR A 84 22.85 -8.44 13.12
N LEU A 85 23.40 -8.51 11.91
CA LEU A 85 23.06 -7.57 10.83
C LEU A 85 21.56 -7.59 10.48
N SER A 86 20.93 -8.77 10.59
CA SER A 86 19.47 -8.92 10.51
C SER A 86 18.99 -9.97 11.50
N GLN A 87 17.91 -9.66 12.22
CA GLN A 87 17.29 -10.53 13.21
C GLN A 87 15.79 -10.68 12.95
N LEU A 88 15.25 -11.87 13.24
CA LEU A 88 13.81 -12.12 13.23
C LEU A 88 13.28 -12.09 14.65
N VAL A 89 12.20 -11.35 14.87
CA VAL A 89 11.46 -11.35 16.14
C VAL A 89 10.04 -11.80 15.86
N ILE A 90 9.62 -12.88 16.52
CA ILE A 90 8.26 -13.40 16.42
C ILE A 90 7.57 -13.06 17.73
N CYS A 91 6.61 -12.14 17.66
CA CYS A 91 5.85 -11.68 18.81
C CYS A 91 4.43 -11.34 18.38
N ASP A 92 3.52 -11.15 19.33
CA ASP A 92 2.15 -10.74 19.04
C ASP A 92 2.08 -9.24 18.71
N PRO A 93 0.97 -8.77 18.11
CA PRO A 93 0.80 -7.36 17.75
C PRO A 93 1.00 -6.41 18.94
N ASP A 94 0.52 -6.78 20.12
CA ASP A 94 0.65 -5.95 21.33
C ASP A 94 2.11 -5.82 21.77
N ASP A 95 2.89 -6.92 21.66
CA ASP A 95 4.33 -6.91 21.94
C ASP A 95 5.11 -6.04 20.95
N SER A 96 4.64 -5.91 19.70
CA SER A 96 5.29 -5.04 18.71
C SER A 96 5.25 -3.57 19.11
N ALA A 97 4.34 -3.20 20.01
CA ALA A 97 4.27 -1.84 20.54
C ALA A 97 5.46 -1.51 21.46
N LEU A 98 6.09 -2.50 22.10
CA LEU A 98 7.33 -2.31 22.87
C LEU A 98 8.48 -1.86 21.96
N MET A 99 8.53 -2.33 20.71
CA MET A 99 9.49 -1.86 19.71
C MET A 99 9.26 -0.38 19.36
N ALA A 100 8.01 0.07 19.37
CA ALA A 100 7.64 1.46 19.12
C ALA A 100 8.00 2.39 20.30
N GLU A 101 8.12 1.86 21.52
CA GLU A 101 8.47 2.62 22.74
C GLU A 101 9.98 2.66 23.01
N SER A 102 10.76 1.73 22.47
CA SER A 102 12.20 1.65 22.73
C SER A 102 12.98 2.81 22.09
N ARG A 103 13.79 3.49 22.91
CA ARG A 103 14.71 4.56 22.47
C ARG A 103 15.90 4.03 21.65
N ASP A 104 16.19 2.74 21.74
CA ASP A 104 17.28 2.09 21.00
C ASP A 104 16.92 1.83 19.53
N ILE A 105 15.65 2.03 19.16
CA ILE A 105 15.14 1.85 17.80
C ILE A 105 14.88 3.24 17.19
N PRO A 106 15.86 3.89 16.57
CA PRO A 106 15.70 5.24 16.01
C PRO A 106 14.68 5.31 14.87
N LEU A 107 14.49 4.22 14.11
CA LEU A 107 13.56 4.14 13.00
C LEU A 107 12.70 2.87 13.06
N LEU A 108 11.37 3.06 12.99
CA LEU A 108 10.39 1.98 12.86
C LEU A 108 9.65 2.09 11.52
N CYS A 109 9.81 1.09 10.68
CA CYS A 109 9.04 0.91 9.45
C CYS A 109 7.90 -0.06 9.71
N ALA A 110 6.66 0.29 9.41
CA ALA A 110 5.52 -0.61 9.58
C ALA A 110 4.53 -0.54 8.43
N THR A 111 3.98 -1.70 8.07
CA THR A 111 2.90 -1.82 7.09
C THR A 111 1.69 -2.51 7.70
N GLY A 112 0.51 -1.90 7.61
CA GLY A 112 -0.72 -2.49 8.13
C GLY A 112 -1.90 -1.53 8.24
N ALA A 113 -2.84 -1.85 9.11
CA ALA A 113 -4.10 -1.12 9.24
C ALA A 113 -3.95 0.28 9.87
N PRO A 114 -4.84 1.24 9.56
CA PRO A 114 -4.78 2.60 10.10
C PRO A 114 -4.71 2.72 11.63
N ASN A 115 -5.45 1.88 12.35
CA ASN A 115 -5.43 1.87 13.82
C ASN A 115 -4.06 1.47 14.38
N MET A 116 -3.43 0.46 13.77
CA MET A 116 -2.07 0.04 14.13
C MET A 116 -1.08 1.17 13.87
N ALA A 117 -1.15 1.80 12.70
CA ALA A 117 -0.26 2.88 12.32
C ALA A 117 -0.36 4.08 13.28
N ARG A 118 -1.58 4.53 13.62
CA ARG A 118 -1.80 5.62 14.60
C ARG A 118 -1.18 5.29 15.97
N SER A 119 -1.39 4.06 16.45
CA SER A 119 -0.86 3.61 17.73
C SER A 119 0.67 3.60 17.74
N LEU A 120 1.29 3.00 16.72
CA LEU A 120 2.75 2.95 16.59
C LEU A 120 3.35 4.36 16.41
N GLN A 121 2.75 5.20 15.57
CA GLN A 121 3.23 6.57 15.34
C GLN A 121 3.21 7.39 16.62
N SER A 122 2.13 7.29 17.40
CA SER A 122 1.99 8.00 18.68
C SER A 122 3.11 7.61 19.65
N LYS A 123 3.37 6.31 19.81
CA LYS A 123 4.43 5.78 20.68
C LYS A 123 5.83 6.19 20.22
N VAL A 124 6.10 6.09 18.91
CA VAL A 124 7.38 6.55 18.32
C VAL A 124 7.55 8.06 18.50
N GLY A 125 6.49 8.84 18.32
CA GLY A 125 6.48 10.30 18.49
C GLY A 125 6.76 10.74 19.93
N GLN A 126 6.23 10.03 20.94
CA GLN A 126 6.48 10.31 22.36
C GLN A 126 7.97 10.27 22.74
N ARG A 127 8.76 9.48 22.02
CA ARG A 127 10.22 9.38 22.19
C ARG A 127 11.02 10.12 21.12
N LEU A 128 10.37 10.95 20.30
CA LEU A 128 10.97 11.69 19.19
C LEU A 128 11.71 10.80 18.17
N GLY A 129 11.26 9.56 18.03
CA GLY A 129 11.77 8.63 17.02
C GLY A 129 11.22 8.91 15.63
N ARG A 130 11.75 8.20 14.62
CA ARG A 130 11.24 8.26 13.24
C ARG A 130 10.38 7.04 12.94
N SER A 131 9.34 7.24 12.14
CA SER A 131 8.53 6.15 11.61
C SER A 131 8.28 6.32 10.12
N ILE A 132 8.35 5.20 9.38
CA ILE A 132 7.85 5.09 8.00
C ILE A 132 6.64 4.17 8.05
N LEU A 133 5.45 4.70 7.80
CA LEU A 133 4.21 3.95 7.96
C LEU A 133 3.55 3.79 6.61
N SER A 134 3.40 2.55 6.14
CA SER A 134 2.61 2.22 4.95
C SER A 134 1.26 1.69 5.39
N VAL A 135 0.28 2.58 5.45
CA VAL A 135 -1.10 2.24 5.82
C VAL A 135 -1.88 1.80 4.60
N GLY A 136 -2.76 0.82 4.79
CA GLY A 136 -3.72 0.32 3.80
C GLY A 136 -4.53 1.43 3.09
N GLY A 137 -5.10 1.09 1.95
CA GLY A 137 -5.63 2.05 0.97
C GLY A 137 -7.05 1.73 0.52
N ASN A 138 -7.97 2.69 0.70
CA ASN A 138 -9.31 2.65 0.12
C ASN A 138 -9.31 3.39 -1.24
N ASN A 139 -8.67 2.77 -2.23
CA ASN A 139 -8.34 3.38 -3.51
C ASN A 139 -9.58 3.56 -4.40
N ALA A 140 -9.56 4.59 -5.25
CA ALA A 140 -10.70 4.98 -6.05
C ALA A 140 -10.37 5.17 -7.54
N ALA A 141 -11.37 4.96 -8.38
CA ALA A 141 -11.33 5.21 -9.82
C ALA A 141 -12.49 6.12 -10.23
N ILE A 142 -12.25 7.00 -11.21
CA ILE A 142 -13.28 7.82 -11.85
C ILE A 142 -13.33 7.45 -13.33
N VAL A 143 -14.53 7.16 -13.85
CA VAL A 143 -14.76 6.87 -15.27
C VAL A 143 -15.62 7.96 -15.88
N THR A 144 -15.04 8.70 -16.82
CA THR A 144 -15.70 9.84 -17.47
C THR A 144 -16.39 9.45 -18.77
N PRO A 145 -17.25 10.32 -19.34
CA PRO A 145 -17.95 10.03 -20.60
C PRO A 145 -17.04 9.71 -21.78
N THR A 146 -15.79 10.18 -21.75
CA THR A 146 -14.83 10.01 -22.86
C THR A 146 -13.90 8.82 -22.69
N ALA A 147 -14.06 8.05 -21.62
CA ALA A 147 -13.24 6.88 -21.33
C ALA A 147 -13.33 5.82 -22.43
N ASP A 148 -12.21 5.15 -22.74
CA ASP A 148 -12.25 3.88 -23.46
C ASP A 148 -12.83 2.82 -22.53
N ILE A 149 -14.11 2.49 -22.70
CA ILE A 149 -14.84 1.58 -21.81
C ILE A 149 -14.23 0.17 -21.81
N LYS A 150 -13.63 -0.29 -22.92
CA LYS A 150 -13.03 -1.63 -22.98
C LYS A 150 -11.77 -1.66 -22.11
N LEU A 151 -10.84 -0.75 -22.36
CA LEU A 151 -9.63 -0.61 -21.56
C LEU A 151 -9.96 -0.41 -20.08
N THR A 152 -10.94 0.46 -19.82
CA THR A 152 -11.39 0.79 -18.46
C THR A 152 -11.86 -0.46 -17.73
N VAL A 153 -12.76 -1.26 -18.31
CA VAL A 153 -13.27 -2.47 -17.66
C VAL A 153 -12.14 -3.47 -17.36
N ASP A 154 -11.22 -3.68 -18.32
CA ASP A 154 -10.10 -4.61 -18.13
C ASP A 154 -9.20 -4.19 -16.95
N GLU A 155 -8.85 -2.91 -16.87
CA GLU A 155 -8.01 -2.34 -15.80
C GLU A 155 -8.72 -2.35 -14.43
N LEU A 156 -10.01 -2.01 -14.39
CA LEU A 156 -10.81 -2.00 -13.15
C LEU A 156 -10.95 -3.40 -12.56
N VAL A 157 -11.21 -4.41 -13.39
CA VAL A 157 -11.33 -5.81 -12.96
C VAL A 157 -10.03 -6.28 -12.34
N VAL A 158 -8.91 -6.11 -13.04
CA VAL A 158 -7.59 -6.52 -12.54
C VAL A 158 -7.26 -5.80 -11.22
N SER A 159 -7.57 -4.51 -11.12
CA SER A 159 -7.33 -3.69 -9.92
C SER A 159 -8.16 -4.11 -8.71
N ALA A 160 -9.39 -4.57 -8.92
CA ALA A 160 -10.27 -5.02 -7.85
C ALA A 160 -9.93 -6.44 -7.37
N VAL A 161 -9.57 -7.35 -8.28
CA VAL A 161 -9.51 -8.79 -7.97
C VAL A 161 -8.10 -9.34 -7.74
N ALA A 162 -7.04 -8.62 -8.14
CA ALA A 162 -5.67 -9.09 -7.95
C ALA A 162 -5.38 -9.43 -6.48
N ASP A 163 -4.72 -10.58 -6.26
CA ASP A 163 -4.48 -11.18 -4.94
C ASP A 163 -5.75 -11.29 -4.05
N ALA A 164 -6.90 -11.55 -4.69
CA ALA A 164 -8.22 -11.58 -4.06
C ALA A 164 -8.56 -10.27 -3.33
N GLY A 165 -8.17 -9.11 -3.88
CA GLY A 165 -8.44 -7.80 -3.30
C GLY A 165 -7.66 -7.51 -2.01
N GLN A 166 -6.64 -8.32 -1.68
CA GLN A 166 -5.88 -8.19 -0.43
C GLN A 166 -4.63 -7.30 -0.58
N ARG A 167 -4.62 -6.37 -1.54
CA ARG A 167 -3.54 -5.38 -1.69
C ARG A 167 -3.95 -4.07 -1.04
N SER A 168 -2.99 -3.35 -0.45
CA SER A 168 -3.21 -1.95 -0.06
C SER A 168 -3.50 -1.03 -1.25
N THR A 169 -3.20 -1.49 -2.47
CA THR A 169 -3.46 -0.81 -3.73
C THR A 169 -4.68 -1.37 -4.46
N SER A 170 -5.44 -2.30 -3.88
CA SER A 170 -6.65 -2.84 -4.51
C SER A 170 -7.69 -1.73 -4.67
N LEU A 171 -8.37 -1.72 -5.82
CA LEU A 171 -9.43 -0.77 -6.09
C LEU A 171 -10.69 -1.18 -5.33
N GLN A 172 -11.24 -0.26 -4.52
CA GLN A 172 -12.43 -0.52 -3.71
C GLN A 172 -13.60 0.40 -4.05
N ARG A 173 -13.34 1.59 -4.61
CA ARG A 173 -14.38 2.56 -4.97
C ARG A 173 -14.30 2.94 -6.44
N LEU A 174 -15.44 3.01 -7.10
CA LEU A 174 -15.56 3.40 -8.49
C LEU A 174 -16.68 4.44 -8.63
N PHE A 175 -16.32 5.60 -9.16
CA PHE A 175 -17.27 6.64 -9.56
C PHE A 175 -17.42 6.59 -11.07
N VAL A 176 -18.63 6.34 -11.55
CA VAL A 176 -18.91 6.29 -12.99
C VAL A 176 -19.90 7.38 -13.37
N HIS A 177 -19.57 8.13 -14.42
CA HIS A 177 -20.44 9.20 -14.89
C HIS A 177 -21.78 8.63 -15.35
N SER A 178 -22.89 9.28 -14.99
CA SER A 178 -24.26 8.79 -15.27
C SER A 178 -24.48 8.39 -16.72
N SER A 179 -23.90 9.13 -17.68
CA SER A 179 -24.07 8.84 -19.13
C SER A 179 -23.46 7.53 -19.61
N VAL A 180 -22.54 6.92 -18.85
CA VAL A 180 -21.87 5.65 -19.20
C VAL A 180 -22.03 4.58 -18.11
N TYR A 181 -22.80 4.88 -17.04
CA TYR A 181 -22.92 4.03 -15.86
C TYR A 181 -23.39 2.62 -16.19
N ASP A 182 -24.54 2.50 -16.84
CA ASP A 182 -25.17 1.20 -17.08
C ASP A 182 -24.27 0.32 -17.97
N GLN A 183 -23.66 0.91 -19.00
CA GLN A 183 -22.72 0.23 -19.89
C GLN A 183 -21.49 -0.31 -19.14
N VAL A 184 -20.92 0.48 -18.23
CA VAL A 184 -19.74 0.09 -17.44
C VAL A 184 -20.12 -0.99 -16.43
N VAL A 185 -21.22 -0.82 -15.70
CA VAL A 185 -21.66 -1.77 -14.66
C VAL A 185 -22.03 -3.12 -15.26
N GLU A 186 -22.76 -3.17 -16.38
CA GLU A 186 -23.08 -4.43 -17.05
C GLU A 186 -21.82 -5.18 -17.48
N ARG A 187 -20.85 -4.46 -18.06
CA ARG A 187 -19.57 -5.05 -18.47
C ARG A 187 -18.75 -5.53 -17.28
N LEU A 188 -18.73 -4.79 -16.17
CA LEU A 188 -18.07 -5.21 -14.94
C LEU A 188 -18.71 -6.46 -14.35
N LYS A 189 -20.05 -6.53 -14.26
CA LYS A 189 -20.76 -7.74 -13.79
C LYS A 189 -20.41 -8.96 -14.66
N SER A 190 -20.42 -8.79 -15.98
CA SER A 190 -20.03 -9.84 -16.93
C SER A 190 -18.56 -10.25 -16.80
N ALA A 191 -17.65 -9.30 -16.60
CA ALA A 191 -16.25 -9.62 -16.39
C ALA A 191 -16.01 -10.34 -15.06
N PHE A 192 -16.67 -9.91 -13.98
CA PHE A 192 -16.54 -10.50 -12.64
C PHE A 192 -17.03 -11.95 -12.61
N SER A 193 -18.14 -12.28 -13.28
CA SER A 193 -18.64 -13.66 -13.37
C SER A 193 -17.72 -14.59 -14.17
N ASN A 194 -16.86 -14.04 -15.03
CA ASN A 194 -15.89 -14.81 -15.81
C ASN A 194 -14.53 -14.98 -15.11
N VAL A 195 -14.31 -14.34 -13.96
CA VAL A 195 -13.06 -14.48 -13.20
C VAL A 195 -12.91 -15.92 -12.69
N LYS A 196 -11.80 -16.55 -13.06
CA LYS A 196 -11.48 -17.91 -12.61
C LYS A 196 -10.88 -17.89 -11.21
N VAL A 197 -11.67 -18.30 -10.23
CA VAL A 197 -11.27 -18.51 -8.84
C VAL A 197 -10.84 -19.97 -8.66
N ASP A 198 -9.60 -20.21 -8.28
CA ASP A 198 -9.06 -21.56 -8.10
C ASP A 198 -7.77 -21.53 -7.25
N SER A 199 -7.16 -22.71 -7.02
CA SER A 199 -5.85 -22.87 -6.41
C SER A 199 -4.81 -21.93 -7.02
N PRO A 200 -3.99 -21.23 -6.21
CA PRO A 200 -2.90 -20.39 -6.71
C PRO A 200 -1.77 -21.19 -7.40
N PHE A 201 -1.81 -22.53 -7.34
CA PHE A 201 -0.87 -23.39 -8.08
C PHE A 201 -1.33 -23.69 -9.52
N GLU A 202 -2.58 -23.41 -9.85
CA GLU A 202 -3.14 -23.66 -11.17
C GLU A 202 -2.92 -22.46 -12.10
N ARG A 203 -2.43 -22.72 -13.32
CA ARG A 203 -2.03 -21.64 -14.25
C ARG A 203 -3.19 -20.81 -14.76
N HIS A 204 -4.40 -21.37 -14.80
CA HIS A 204 -5.61 -20.67 -15.23
C HIS A 204 -6.25 -19.83 -14.13
N ALA A 205 -5.87 -20.04 -12.86
CA ALA A 205 -6.40 -19.28 -11.73
C ALA A 205 -6.03 -17.80 -11.86
N LYS A 206 -7.02 -16.92 -11.72
CA LYS A 206 -6.82 -15.47 -11.66
C LYS A 206 -6.96 -14.94 -10.24
N VAL A 207 -7.71 -15.63 -9.39
CA VAL A 207 -7.96 -15.25 -8.01
C VAL A 207 -7.80 -16.49 -7.11
N GLY A 208 -6.96 -16.35 -6.09
CA GLY A 208 -6.77 -17.34 -5.03
C GLY A 208 -7.72 -17.12 -3.85
N PRO A 209 -7.49 -17.79 -2.71
CA PRO A 209 -8.34 -17.63 -1.53
C PRO A 209 -8.05 -16.32 -0.77
N LEU A 210 -9.01 -15.90 0.04
CA LEU A 210 -8.76 -15.00 1.15
C LEU A 210 -7.83 -15.66 2.17
N ILE A 211 -7.09 -14.85 2.93
CA ILE A 211 -6.04 -15.33 3.82
C ILE A 211 -6.55 -16.25 4.94
N ASP A 212 -7.75 -15.99 5.48
CA ASP A 212 -8.36 -16.78 6.54
C ASP A 212 -9.87 -16.53 6.70
N LYS A 213 -10.47 -17.22 7.70
CA LYS A 213 -11.87 -17.10 8.06
C LYS A 213 -12.26 -15.68 8.44
N ALA A 214 -11.41 -14.98 9.19
CA ALA A 214 -11.71 -13.62 9.65
C ALA A 214 -11.85 -12.65 8.47
N ALA A 215 -10.99 -12.78 7.45
CA ALA A 215 -11.13 -12.01 6.22
C ALA A 215 -12.46 -12.31 5.49
N PHE A 216 -12.86 -13.58 5.42
CA PHE A 216 -14.14 -13.98 4.84
C PHE A 216 -15.34 -13.45 5.64
N ASP A 217 -15.33 -13.58 6.96
CA ASP A 217 -16.41 -13.09 7.82
C ASP A 217 -16.56 -11.56 7.70
N ASN A 218 -15.44 -10.83 7.64
CA ASN A 218 -15.45 -9.38 7.42
C ASN A 218 -16.03 -9.00 6.06
N MET A 219 -15.67 -9.72 5.00
CA MET A 219 -16.26 -9.53 3.67
C MET A 219 -17.77 -9.77 3.68
N ARG A 220 -18.22 -10.88 4.28
CA ARG A 220 -19.65 -11.20 4.41
C ARG A 220 -20.41 -10.09 5.14
N LEU A 221 -19.89 -9.63 6.28
CA LEU A 221 -20.50 -8.56 7.08
C LEU A 221 -20.56 -7.24 6.29
N ALA A 222 -19.51 -6.89 5.55
CA ALA A 222 -19.50 -5.70 4.72
C ALA A 222 -20.56 -5.77 3.59
N LEU A 223 -20.71 -6.93 2.93
CA LEU A 223 -21.74 -7.11 1.90
C LEU A 223 -23.16 -7.09 2.49
N GLU A 224 -23.37 -7.61 3.69
CA GLU A 224 -24.65 -7.53 4.41
C GLU A 224 -24.97 -6.07 4.79
N GLN A 225 -24.00 -5.35 5.35
CA GLN A 225 -24.18 -3.94 5.69
C GLN A 225 -24.42 -3.09 4.45
N ALA A 226 -23.73 -3.35 3.34
CA ALA A 226 -23.96 -2.64 2.09
C ALA A 226 -25.41 -2.81 1.58
N LYS A 227 -26.02 -3.98 1.75
CA LYS A 227 -27.45 -4.19 1.43
C LYS A 227 -28.37 -3.38 2.35
N ILE A 228 -28.07 -3.34 3.65
CA ILE A 228 -28.82 -2.53 4.64
C ILE A 228 -28.72 -1.04 4.28
N ASP A 229 -27.56 -0.60 3.83
CA ASP A 229 -27.26 0.76 3.39
C ASP A 229 -27.90 1.10 2.02
N GLY A 230 -28.71 0.20 1.44
CA GLY A 230 -29.43 0.42 0.18
C GLY A 230 -28.68 0.00 -1.08
N GLY A 231 -27.53 -0.66 -0.93
CA GLY A 231 -26.70 -1.16 -2.04
C GLY A 231 -27.23 -2.45 -2.68
N GLN A 232 -26.95 -2.62 -3.98
CA GLN A 232 -27.26 -3.83 -4.73
C GLN A 232 -25.99 -4.65 -4.92
N VAL A 233 -25.96 -5.87 -4.38
CA VAL A 233 -24.78 -6.75 -4.38
C VAL A 233 -24.86 -7.79 -5.50
N PHE A 234 -23.81 -7.90 -6.29
CA PHE A 234 -23.56 -8.94 -7.29
C PHE A 234 -22.30 -9.74 -6.92
N GLY A 235 -22.36 -11.07 -6.97
CA GLY A 235 -21.24 -11.96 -6.60
C GLY A 235 -21.01 -12.06 -5.09
N GLY A 236 -19.75 -12.25 -4.69
CA GLY A 236 -19.33 -12.28 -3.28
C GLY A 236 -19.60 -13.59 -2.52
N GLN A 237 -20.06 -14.63 -3.20
CA GLN A 237 -20.34 -15.92 -2.58
C GLN A 237 -19.07 -16.71 -2.31
N ARG A 238 -19.11 -17.54 -1.25
CA ARG A 238 -18.05 -18.53 -1.02
C ARG A 238 -18.15 -19.63 -2.08
N ILE A 239 -17.01 -19.96 -2.69
CA ILE A 239 -16.90 -21.05 -3.66
C ILE A 239 -16.18 -22.22 -3.00
N ASP A 240 -16.66 -23.44 -3.27
CA ASP A 240 -15.90 -24.64 -3.01
C ASP A 240 -15.11 -25.03 -4.27
N VAL A 241 -13.78 -25.09 -4.12
CA VAL A 241 -12.86 -25.51 -5.19
C VAL A 241 -12.33 -26.94 -4.94
N GLY A 242 -12.91 -27.68 -3.99
CA GLY A 242 -12.61 -29.09 -3.73
C GLY A 242 -11.27 -29.36 -3.05
N LEU A 243 -10.56 -28.33 -2.58
CA LEU A 243 -9.20 -28.46 -2.04
C LEU A 243 -9.17 -28.67 -0.52
N ARG A 244 -9.87 -27.81 0.24
CA ARG A 244 -9.89 -27.80 1.72
C ARG A 244 -11.12 -27.06 2.26
N GLU A 245 -11.82 -27.66 3.22
CA GLU A 245 -12.98 -27.05 3.91
C GLU A 245 -12.65 -25.75 4.67
N ASN A 246 -11.38 -25.57 5.07
CA ASN A 246 -10.90 -24.39 5.79
C ASN A 246 -10.24 -23.33 4.90
N ALA A 247 -10.39 -23.44 3.57
CA ALA A 247 -9.98 -22.41 2.63
C ALA A 247 -11.18 -21.55 2.23
N TYR A 248 -10.93 -20.25 2.04
CA TYR A 248 -11.98 -19.26 1.82
C TYR A 248 -11.85 -18.64 0.44
N TYR A 249 -12.27 -19.39 -0.58
CA TYR A 249 -12.40 -18.91 -1.94
C TYR A 249 -13.72 -18.17 -2.09
N VAL A 250 -13.68 -17.03 -2.77
CA VAL A 250 -14.85 -16.17 -2.95
C VAL A 250 -14.92 -15.67 -4.38
N GLU A 251 -16.13 -15.54 -4.89
CA GLU A 251 -16.37 -14.74 -6.10
C GLU A 251 -16.07 -13.28 -5.80
N PRO A 252 -15.43 -12.53 -6.72
CA PRO A 252 -15.41 -11.08 -6.65
C PRO A 252 -16.83 -10.51 -6.53
N ALA A 253 -16.98 -9.42 -5.78
CA ALA A 253 -18.25 -8.75 -5.59
C ALA A 253 -18.25 -7.36 -6.21
N LEU A 254 -19.33 -7.01 -6.91
CA LEU A 254 -19.63 -5.67 -7.36
C LEU A 254 -20.84 -5.16 -6.57
N VAL A 255 -20.75 -3.98 -5.98
CA VAL A 255 -21.82 -3.42 -5.16
C VAL A 255 -22.18 -2.04 -5.67
N GLU A 256 -23.36 -1.90 -6.27
CA GLU A 256 -23.90 -0.60 -6.65
C GLU A 256 -24.42 0.09 -5.39
N MET A 257 -23.82 1.22 -5.01
CA MET A 257 -24.15 1.96 -3.80
C MET A 257 -24.82 3.30 -4.15
N PRO A 258 -25.85 3.73 -3.39
CA PRO A 258 -26.48 5.04 -3.60
C PRO A 258 -25.54 6.19 -3.24
N GLU A 259 -24.67 5.99 -2.25
CA GLU A 259 -23.70 6.98 -1.77
C GLU A 259 -22.53 6.31 -1.03
N GLN A 260 -21.58 7.11 -0.54
CA GLN A 260 -20.44 6.62 0.26
C GLN A 260 -20.82 6.45 1.74
N THR A 261 -21.53 5.38 2.08
CA THR A 261 -21.83 5.00 3.48
C THR A 261 -20.59 4.52 4.23
N ASP A 262 -20.65 4.37 5.55
CA ASP A 262 -19.50 3.97 6.37
C ASP A 262 -18.87 2.64 5.94
N THR A 263 -19.67 1.70 5.42
CA THR A 263 -19.20 0.45 4.81
C THR A 263 -18.26 0.70 3.63
N VAL A 264 -18.58 1.69 2.79
CA VAL A 264 -17.76 2.10 1.64
C VAL A 264 -16.49 2.84 2.09
N LYS A 265 -16.53 3.55 3.23
CA LYS A 265 -15.39 4.29 3.78
C LYS A 265 -14.33 3.37 4.38
N ASN A 266 -14.76 2.27 4.98
CA ASN A 266 -13.88 1.33 5.66
C ASN A 266 -13.12 0.47 4.64
N GLU A 267 -11.79 0.42 4.80
CA GLU A 267 -10.95 -0.47 3.98
C GLU A 267 -11.33 -1.94 4.21
N LEU A 268 -11.56 -2.65 3.11
CA LEU A 268 -11.84 -4.09 3.13
C LEU A 268 -10.81 -4.84 2.27
N LEU A 269 -10.00 -5.69 2.90
CA LEU A 269 -9.05 -6.57 2.20
C LEU A 269 -9.76 -7.81 1.64
N ALA A 270 -10.61 -7.60 0.64
CA ALA A 270 -11.35 -8.62 -0.09
C ALA A 270 -11.69 -8.10 -1.51
N PRO A 271 -12.07 -8.96 -2.47
CA PRO A 271 -12.30 -8.54 -3.86
C PRO A 271 -13.69 -7.93 -4.01
N VAL A 272 -13.94 -6.78 -3.38
CA VAL A 272 -15.20 -6.04 -3.39
C VAL A 272 -14.99 -4.66 -4.01
N LEU A 273 -15.79 -4.32 -5.02
CA LEU A 273 -15.79 -3.01 -5.67
C LEU A 273 -17.14 -2.32 -5.49
N TYR A 274 -17.15 -1.21 -4.76
CA TYR A 274 -18.31 -0.33 -4.62
C TYR A 274 -18.40 0.65 -5.80
N VAL A 275 -19.55 0.75 -6.44
CA VAL A 275 -19.79 1.59 -7.61
C VAL A 275 -20.86 2.63 -7.34
N MET A 276 -20.56 3.90 -7.60
CA MET A 276 -21.45 5.04 -7.38
C MET A 276 -21.59 5.88 -8.66
N ARG A 277 -22.77 6.47 -8.87
CA ARG A 277 -23.03 7.42 -9.97
C ARG A 277 -22.48 8.81 -9.61
N TYR A 278 -22.07 9.56 -10.62
CA TYR A 278 -21.80 10.99 -10.49
C TYR A 278 -22.14 11.73 -11.80
N ASP A 279 -22.34 13.05 -11.73
CA ASP A 279 -22.53 13.91 -12.91
C ASP A 279 -21.43 14.98 -13.01
N ASP A 280 -21.07 15.62 -11.90
CA ASP A 280 -20.00 16.60 -11.87
C ASP A 280 -18.66 15.98 -11.46
N LEU A 281 -17.64 16.13 -12.32
CA LEU A 281 -16.29 15.62 -12.06
C LEU A 281 -15.71 16.19 -10.75
N LYS A 282 -16.03 17.44 -10.39
CA LYS A 282 -15.53 18.02 -9.13
C LYS A 282 -16.12 17.30 -7.91
N GLN A 283 -17.38 16.87 -7.98
CA GLN A 283 -18.01 16.07 -6.93
C GLN A 283 -17.37 14.69 -6.82
N ALA A 284 -17.05 14.04 -7.95
CA ALA A 284 -16.34 12.76 -7.93
C ALA A 284 -14.94 12.90 -7.29
N VAL A 285 -14.18 13.94 -7.66
CA VAL A 285 -12.87 14.25 -7.06
C VAL A 285 -13.01 14.54 -5.56
N ALA A 286 -14.03 15.29 -5.14
CA ALA A 286 -14.30 15.51 -3.73
C ALA A 286 -14.64 14.20 -2.99
N GLY A 287 -15.39 13.30 -3.64
CA GLY A 287 -15.69 11.97 -3.12
C GLY A 287 -14.46 11.07 -2.96
N VAL A 288 -13.50 11.16 -3.90
CA VAL A 288 -12.19 10.52 -3.78
C VAL A 288 -11.43 11.08 -2.57
N ASN A 289 -11.35 12.41 -2.45
CA ASN A 289 -10.59 13.12 -1.42
C ASN A 289 -11.22 13.07 -0.02
N ALA A 290 -12.48 12.65 0.11
CA ALA A 290 -13.21 12.60 1.37
C ALA A 290 -12.55 11.68 2.42
N PHE A 291 -11.70 10.74 2.00
CA PHE A 291 -11.04 9.78 2.88
C PHE A 291 -9.53 9.90 2.80
N ALA A 292 -8.92 10.19 3.96
CA ALA A 292 -7.46 10.28 4.11
C ALA A 292 -6.74 8.96 3.78
N GLN A 293 -7.45 7.83 3.84
CA GLN A 293 -6.93 6.50 3.51
C GLN A 293 -6.85 6.25 1.99
N THR A 294 -7.24 7.18 1.14
CA THR A 294 -7.15 6.99 -0.32
C THR A 294 -5.69 7.14 -0.75
N LEU A 295 -5.02 6.00 -0.98
CA LEU A 295 -3.61 5.98 -1.35
C LEU A 295 -3.40 6.33 -2.82
N LEU A 296 -4.17 5.67 -3.69
CA LEU A 296 -4.13 5.84 -5.14
C LEU A 296 -5.50 6.27 -5.64
N ALA A 297 -5.50 7.17 -6.62
CA ALA A 297 -6.68 7.46 -7.42
C ALA A 297 -6.34 7.35 -8.89
N CYS A 298 -7.24 6.77 -9.68
CA CYS A 298 -7.14 6.77 -11.13
C CYS A 298 -8.34 7.44 -11.81
N ILE A 299 -8.10 8.00 -13.00
CA ILE A 299 -9.13 8.53 -13.89
C ILE A 299 -9.02 7.86 -15.26
N PHE A 300 -10.15 7.42 -15.81
CA PHE A 300 -10.27 6.96 -17.19
C PHE A 300 -10.99 8.04 -17.99
N SER A 301 -10.26 8.71 -18.89
CA SER A 301 -10.74 9.85 -19.68
C SER A 301 -9.85 10.05 -20.91
N ASN A 302 -10.44 10.52 -22.01
CA ASN A 302 -9.72 11.03 -23.18
C ASN A 302 -9.81 12.56 -23.30
N ASN A 303 -10.37 13.23 -22.30
CA ASN A 303 -10.48 14.68 -22.25
C ASN A 303 -9.32 15.29 -21.46
N LEU A 304 -8.43 16.00 -22.16
CA LEU A 304 -7.24 16.63 -21.57
C LEU A 304 -7.57 17.62 -20.45
N LYS A 305 -8.74 18.28 -20.46
CA LYS A 305 -9.12 19.20 -19.38
C LYS A 305 -9.49 18.44 -18.10
N GLU A 306 -10.18 17.31 -18.23
CA GLU A 306 -10.53 16.44 -17.09
C GLU A 306 -9.26 15.84 -16.48
N ILE A 307 -8.36 15.34 -17.34
CA ILE A 307 -7.06 14.79 -16.93
C ILE A 307 -6.23 15.87 -16.22
N GLY A 308 -6.09 17.05 -16.85
CA GLY A 308 -5.32 18.16 -16.29
C GLY A 308 -5.88 18.63 -14.95
N TYR A 309 -7.20 18.71 -14.80
CA TYR A 309 -7.83 19.02 -13.52
C TYR A 309 -7.53 17.94 -12.47
N PHE A 310 -7.74 16.66 -12.82
CA PHE A 310 -7.54 15.54 -11.91
C PHE A 310 -6.12 15.49 -11.33
N THR A 311 -5.10 15.73 -12.16
CA THR A 311 -3.69 15.71 -11.73
C THR A 311 -3.17 17.04 -11.17
N SER A 312 -3.99 18.10 -11.16
CA SER A 312 -3.59 19.41 -10.65
C SER A 312 -3.65 19.49 -9.13
N ILE A 313 -3.15 20.60 -8.57
CA ILE A 313 -3.26 20.91 -7.13
C ILE A 313 -4.73 21.00 -6.65
N ASP A 314 -5.66 21.33 -7.55
CA ASP A 314 -7.10 21.42 -7.26
C ASP A 314 -7.83 20.09 -7.49
N GLY A 315 -7.10 19.05 -7.91
CA GLY A 315 -7.59 17.72 -8.25
C GLY A 315 -7.56 16.74 -7.09
N VAL A 316 -7.17 15.49 -7.36
CA VAL A 316 -7.06 14.46 -6.31
C VAL A 316 -5.86 14.72 -5.40
N GLN A 317 -6.03 14.45 -4.12
CA GLN A 317 -5.02 14.66 -3.07
C GLN A 317 -4.34 13.37 -2.61
N THR A 318 -4.41 12.33 -3.44
CA THR A 318 -3.82 11.00 -3.21
C THR A 318 -2.31 11.02 -3.44
N GLU A 319 -1.60 9.97 -3.01
CA GLU A 319 -0.14 9.89 -3.21
C GLU A 319 0.23 9.70 -4.69
N ALA A 320 -0.64 9.06 -5.46
CA ALA A 320 -0.52 8.98 -6.91
C ALA A 320 -1.86 9.29 -7.59
N ALA A 321 -1.78 10.08 -8.65
CA ALA A 321 -2.85 10.34 -9.60
C ALA A 321 -2.52 9.60 -10.91
N ILE A 322 -3.33 8.60 -11.26
CA ILE A 322 -3.08 7.68 -12.38
C ILE A 322 -4.09 7.96 -13.50
N VAL A 323 -3.65 7.96 -14.76
CA VAL A 323 -4.50 8.28 -15.91
C VAL A 323 -4.55 7.09 -16.87
N ASN A 324 -5.76 6.65 -17.23
CA ASN A 324 -6.04 5.56 -18.16
C ASN A 324 -5.34 4.23 -17.82
N ALA A 325 -5.18 3.96 -16.54
CA ALA A 325 -4.64 2.71 -16.04
C ALA A 325 -5.14 2.44 -14.59
N GLY A 326 -5.10 1.18 -14.16
CA GLY A 326 -5.63 0.72 -12.88
C GLY A 326 -4.83 1.16 -11.65
N THR A 327 -5.12 0.57 -10.48
CA THR A 327 -4.38 0.84 -9.22
C THR A 327 -3.33 -0.23 -8.91
N VAL A 328 -3.15 -1.20 -9.81
CA VAL A 328 -2.19 -2.31 -9.66
C VAL A 328 -1.33 -2.45 -10.91
N GLY A 329 -0.23 -3.21 -10.81
CA GLY A 329 0.65 -3.49 -11.96
C GLY A 329 1.88 -2.59 -12.08
N TYR A 330 2.06 -1.66 -11.15
CA TYR A 330 3.22 -0.76 -11.12
C TYR A 330 4.32 -1.28 -10.20
N ASP A 331 5.55 -0.84 -10.48
CA ASP A 331 6.61 -1.00 -9.50
C ASP A 331 6.37 -0.02 -8.34
N MET A 332 6.14 -0.55 -7.14
CA MET A 332 5.99 0.25 -5.93
C MET A 332 7.22 1.13 -5.69
N ALA A 333 8.41 0.70 -6.12
CA ALA A 333 9.62 1.52 -6.06
C ALA A 333 9.51 2.81 -6.90
N ALA A 334 8.56 2.89 -7.84
CA ALA A 334 8.32 4.05 -8.70
C ALA A 334 7.13 4.94 -8.24
N MET A 335 6.32 4.52 -7.26
CA MET A 335 5.00 5.12 -6.99
C MET A 335 4.87 5.93 -5.69
N PHE A 336 5.89 5.95 -4.82
CA PHE A 336 5.78 6.62 -3.52
C PHE A 336 6.72 7.82 -3.43
N THR A 337 6.13 9.02 -3.44
CA THR A 337 6.78 10.31 -3.21
C THR A 337 6.42 10.84 -1.81
N THR A 338 7.16 11.84 -1.33
CA THR A 338 7.12 12.42 0.02
C THR A 338 5.82 13.21 0.34
N GLY A 339 4.66 12.60 0.11
CA GLY A 339 3.36 13.14 0.50
C GLY A 339 3.12 13.11 2.02
N LYS A 340 1.89 13.48 2.41
CA LYS A 340 1.38 13.80 3.76
C LYS A 340 1.80 12.85 4.92
N ASP A 341 2.31 11.65 4.63
CA ASP A 341 2.60 10.58 5.59
C ASP A 341 4.09 10.16 5.69
N ASN A 342 5.05 10.95 5.18
CA ASN A 342 6.49 10.61 5.20
C ASN A 342 6.83 9.25 4.56
N ARG A 343 6.05 8.81 3.57
CA ARG A 343 6.33 7.61 2.78
C ARG A 343 7.21 8.00 1.61
N SER A 344 8.32 7.31 1.39
CA SER A 344 8.99 7.37 0.10
C SER A 344 9.70 6.07 -0.20
N PHE A 345 9.53 5.59 -1.43
CA PHE A 345 10.37 4.57 -2.05
C PHE A 345 11.07 5.10 -3.32
N THR A 346 10.80 6.34 -3.75
CA THR A 346 11.42 7.01 -4.91
C THR A 346 12.36 8.16 -4.50
N SER A 347 13.22 8.60 -5.42
CA SER A 347 14.18 9.71 -5.23
C SER A 347 15.14 9.45 -4.06
N ASP A 348 14.97 10.15 -2.95
CA ASP A 348 15.83 10.13 -1.77
C ASP A 348 15.28 9.25 -0.63
N ALA A 349 14.62 8.13 -0.98
CA ALA A 349 13.99 7.20 -0.04
C ALA A 349 14.95 6.60 1.01
N TRP A 350 16.25 6.69 0.79
CA TRP A 350 17.28 6.28 1.74
C TRP A 350 17.47 7.28 2.90
N ARG A 351 17.12 8.56 2.73
CA ARG A 351 17.37 9.61 3.73
C ARG A 351 16.75 9.34 5.10
N PRO A 352 15.51 8.84 5.23
CA PRO A 352 14.95 8.49 6.54
C PRO A 352 15.79 7.46 7.32
N PHE A 353 16.53 6.59 6.62
CA PHE A 353 17.41 5.55 7.19
C PHE A 353 18.78 6.10 7.61
N MET A 354 19.03 7.39 7.44
CA MET A 354 20.28 8.04 7.81
C MET A 354 20.01 9.34 8.58
N GLN A 355 21.00 9.84 9.29
CA GLN A 355 20.98 11.17 9.90
C GLN A 355 21.99 12.06 9.22
N SER A 356 21.55 13.23 8.76
CA SER A 356 22.48 14.24 8.26
C SER A 356 23.05 15.09 9.40
N LYS A 357 24.27 15.54 9.19
CA LYS A 357 24.97 16.50 10.04
C LYS A 357 25.62 17.54 9.15
N THR A 358 25.34 18.81 9.42
CA THR A 358 26.04 19.93 8.80
C THR A 358 27.38 20.15 9.49
N CYS A 359 28.45 20.13 8.71
CA CYS A 359 29.83 20.32 9.15
C CYS A 359 30.36 21.64 8.60
N LEU A 360 30.73 22.53 9.50
CA LEU A 360 31.40 23.79 9.18
C LEU A 360 32.88 23.63 9.48
N THR A 361 33.72 23.79 8.45
CA THR A 361 35.18 23.69 8.57
C THR A 361 35.78 25.02 8.18
N ASN A 362 36.35 25.72 9.17
CA ASN A 362 37.20 26.87 8.92
C ASN A 362 38.63 26.36 8.72
N TYR A 363 39.19 26.61 7.54
CA TYR A 363 40.54 26.15 7.17
C TYR A 363 41.58 27.28 7.19
N ASN A 364 41.33 28.34 7.96
CA ASN A 364 42.37 29.26 8.41
C ASN A 364 43.28 28.53 9.41
N PHE A 365 44.34 27.89 8.90
CA PHE A 365 45.46 27.42 9.71
C PHE A 365 46.65 28.36 9.55
#